data_AF-A0A6L8A190-F1
#
_entry.id   AF-A0A6L8A190-F1
#
_cell.length_a   1.000
_cell.length_b   1.000
_cell.length_c   1.000
_cell.angle_alpha   90.00
_cell.angle_beta   90.00
_cell.angle_gamma   90.00
#
_symmetry.space_group_name_H-M   'P 1'
#
loop_
_entity.id
_entity.type
_entity.pdbx_description
1 polymer ?
#
loop_
_entity_poly.entity_id
_entity_poly.type
_entity_poly.pdbx_seq_one_letter_code
_entity_poly.pdbx_strand_id
1 'polypeptide(L)'
;MPGSSAAKARANARLRRRYAERVAVGICTKCGKTPPDDGLKVCGRCAERRRDADRTRRARAKDRGKPYAGRDPVRCRRAGRAADRRRRQARRDAGLCTKCGRNPTDDGRSVCETCREAMRARERRRYAARIAAGLCVRCSEPAAGGLSRCARHAALEAERVEPERKSATSRKRYARRRAERRCVDCGIETAGAARCPACAYRSNSRAPDRYAAQAGPPFYTVIELETGVEHGTYETEAETAACLVFLGLRLDQVEIRSNMPLLALALAGVP
;
A
#
# COMPACT_ATOMS: atom_id res chain seq x y z
N MET A 1 -12.66 19.46 53.39
CA MET A 1 -13.86 18.64 53.72
C MET A 1 -13.75 17.21 53.16
N PRO A 2 -13.07 16.28 53.86
CA PRO A 2 -12.88 14.88 53.42
C PRO A 2 -14.08 13.92 53.64
N GLY A 3 -15.14 14.34 54.34
CA GLY A 3 -16.28 13.46 54.69
C GLY A 3 -17.20 13.00 53.53
N SER A 4 -17.08 13.61 52.34
CA SER A 4 -18.01 13.31 51.23
C SER A 4 -17.67 12.04 50.44
N SER A 5 -16.43 11.57 50.47
CA SER A 5 -15.99 10.41 49.68
C SER A 5 -16.44 9.08 50.31
N ALA A 6 -16.31 8.93 51.63
CA ALA A 6 -16.70 7.73 52.35
C ALA A 6 -18.21 7.49 52.32
N ALA A 7 -19.02 8.53 52.51
CA ALA A 7 -20.48 8.44 52.40
C ALA A 7 -20.93 8.02 51.00
N LYS A 8 -20.32 8.59 49.94
CA LYS A 8 -20.55 8.18 48.55
C LYS A 8 -20.14 6.73 48.30
N ALA A 9 -19.01 6.29 48.83
CA ALA A 9 -18.56 4.90 48.70
C ALA A 9 -19.56 3.91 49.32
N ARG A 10 -20.04 4.18 50.53
CA ARG A 10 -21.06 3.36 51.21
C ARG A 10 -22.38 3.32 50.43
N ALA A 11 -22.86 4.47 49.94
CA ALA A 11 -24.07 4.52 49.11
C ALA A 11 -23.93 3.71 47.82
N ASN A 12 -22.77 3.80 47.16
CA ASN A 12 -22.46 3.01 45.96
C ASN A 12 -22.39 1.51 46.26
N ALA A 13 -21.81 1.11 47.40
CA ALA A 13 -21.76 -0.28 47.83
C ALA A 13 -23.18 -0.84 48.04
N ARG A 14 -24.06 -0.10 48.72
CA ARG A 14 -25.47 -0.48 48.90
C ARG A 14 -26.21 -0.62 47.57
N LEU A 15 -25.98 0.31 46.62
CA LEU A 15 -26.57 0.24 45.28
C LEU A 15 -26.09 -0.99 44.49
N ARG A 16 -24.80 -1.32 44.56
CA ARG A 16 -24.22 -2.53 43.94
C ARG A 16 -24.81 -3.80 44.53
N ARG A 17 -24.93 -3.87 45.86
CA ARG A 17 -25.55 -5.01 46.56
C ARG A 17 -27.00 -5.22 46.11
N ARG A 18 -27.83 -4.18 46.16
CA ARG A 18 -29.23 -4.25 45.72
C ARG A 18 -29.37 -4.63 44.24
N TYR A 19 -28.43 -4.16 43.41
CA TYR A 19 -28.39 -4.53 42.01
C TYR A 19 -28.12 -6.04 41.84
N ALA A 20 -27.13 -6.57 42.54
CA ALA A 20 -26.79 -8.00 42.50
C ALA A 20 -27.95 -8.87 43.00
N GLU A 21 -28.58 -8.51 44.13
CA GLU A 21 -29.76 -9.21 44.67
C GLU A 21 -30.91 -9.24 43.66
N ARG A 22 -31.21 -8.12 42.99
CA ARG A 22 -32.26 -8.07 41.97
C ARG A 22 -31.95 -8.92 40.74
N VAL A 23 -30.68 -8.96 40.31
CA VAL A 23 -30.26 -9.82 39.20
C VAL A 23 -30.39 -11.30 39.59
N ALA A 24 -29.98 -11.68 40.82
CA ALA A 24 -30.08 -13.05 41.30
C ALA A 24 -31.53 -13.56 41.39
N VAL A 25 -32.45 -12.70 41.82
CA VAL A 25 -33.89 -13.01 41.89
C VAL A 25 -34.59 -12.93 40.51
N GLY A 26 -33.89 -12.46 39.48
CA GLY A 26 -34.48 -12.34 38.13
C GLY A 26 -35.53 -11.23 38.03
N ILE A 27 -35.39 -10.14 38.78
CA ILE A 27 -36.32 -8.98 38.75
C ILE A 27 -35.64 -7.74 38.17
N CYS A 28 -36.46 -6.82 37.64
CA CYS A 28 -36.01 -5.58 37.03
C CYS A 28 -35.07 -4.79 37.94
N THR A 29 -33.82 -4.57 37.50
CA THR A 29 -32.80 -3.87 38.30
C THR A 29 -33.15 -2.41 38.62
N LYS A 30 -34.08 -1.80 37.86
CA LYS A 30 -34.54 -0.42 38.07
C LYS A 30 -35.69 -0.34 39.06
N CYS A 31 -36.85 -0.93 38.76
CA CYS A 31 -38.04 -0.83 39.62
C CYS A 31 -38.11 -1.93 40.70
N GLY A 32 -37.53 -3.12 40.45
CA GLY A 32 -37.59 -4.27 41.34
C GLY A 32 -38.99 -4.87 41.51
N LYS A 33 -39.90 -4.67 40.54
CA LYS A 33 -41.30 -5.10 40.64
C LYS A 33 -41.66 -6.27 39.74
N THR A 34 -41.15 -6.26 38.51
CA THR A 34 -41.49 -7.25 37.48
C THR A 34 -40.20 -7.88 36.95
N PRO A 35 -40.26 -9.09 36.37
CA PRO A 35 -39.15 -9.67 35.63
C PRO A 35 -38.65 -8.73 34.54
N PRO A 36 -37.35 -8.78 34.19
CA PRO A 36 -36.81 -8.06 33.05
C PRO A 36 -37.30 -8.70 31.73
N ASP A 37 -37.33 -7.92 30.66
CA ASP A 37 -37.61 -8.47 29.32
C ASP A 37 -36.39 -9.24 28.79
N ASP A 38 -36.61 -10.11 27.82
CA ASP A 38 -35.58 -10.97 27.22
C ASP A 38 -34.35 -10.18 26.76
N GLY A 39 -33.18 -10.64 27.20
CA GLY A 39 -31.88 -10.02 26.91
C GLY A 39 -31.64 -8.67 27.62
N LEU A 40 -32.57 -8.20 28.45
CA LEU A 40 -32.42 -6.97 29.23
C LEU A 40 -32.29 -7.26 30.73
N LYS A 41 -31.85 -6.24 31.46
CA LYS A 41 -31.77 -6.26 32.94
C LYS A 41 -32.88 -5.42 33.58
N VAL A 42 -33.82 -4.93 32.78
CA VAL A 42 -34.92 -4.05 33.19
C VAL A 42 -36.18 -4.52 32.47
N CYS A 43 -37.34 -4.31 33.09
CA CYS A 43 -38.63 -4.60 32.47
C CYS A 43 -38.98 -3.58 31.38
N GLY A 44 -39.89 -3.95 30.47
CA GLY A 44 -40.28 -3.15 29.32
C GLY A 44 -40.72 -1.73 29.66
N ARG A 45 -41.50 -1.54 30.73
CA ARG A 45 -41.91 -0.20 31.18
C ARG A 45 -40.71 0.68 31.57
N CYS A 46 -39.71 0.10 32.24
CA CYS A 46 -38.50 0.83 32.62
C CYS A 46 -37.56 1.03 31.42
N ALA A 47 -37.50 0.08 30.49
CA ALA A 47 -36.79 0.22 29.23
C ALA A 47 -37.37 1.36 28.39
N GLU A 48 -38.70 1.44 28.26
CA GLU A 48 -39.38 2.49 27.51
C GLU A 48 -39.18 3.86 28.14
N ARG A 49 -39.35 3.98 29.45
CA ARG A 49 -39.06 5.24 30.16
C ARG A 49 -37.61 5.71 29.94
N ARG A 50 -36.65 4.78 29.87
CA ARG A 50 -35.25 5.10 29.56
C ARG A 50 -35.09 5.55 28.11
N ARG A 51 -35.73 4.87 27.14
CA ARG A 51 -35.73 5.28 25.73
C ARG A 51 -36.32 6.68 25.57
N ASP A 52 -37.42 6.96 26.25
CA ASP A 52 -38.10 8.25 26.22
C ASP A 52 -37.22 9.38 26.75
N ALA A 53 -36.65 9.21 27.94
CA ALA A 53 -35.69 10.16 28.50
C ALA A 53 -34.48 10.40 27.57
N ASP A 54 -33.99 9.35 26.89
CA ASP A 54 -32.93 9.45 25.91
C ASP A 54 -33.36 10.22 24.64
N ARG A 55 -34.61 10.03 24.16
CA ARG A 55 -35.20 10.79 23.05
C ARG A 55 -35.33 12.27 23.43
N THR A 56 -35.91 12.59 24.60
CA THR A 56 -36.03 13.96 25.09
C THR A 56 -34.67 14.64 25.25
N ARG A 57 -33.66 13.95 25.79
CA ARG A 57 -32.29 14.48 25.89
C ARG A 57 -31.70 14.79 24.52
N ARG A 58 -31.90 13.90 23.53
CA ARG A 58 -31.42 14.09 22.15
C ARG A 58 -32.12 15.28 21.48
N ALA A 59 -33.44 15.41 21.63
CA ALA A 59 -34.21 16.53 21.11
C ALA A 59 -33.68 17.86 21.68
N ARG A 60 -33.62 18.00 23.01
CA ARG A 60 -33.08 19.20 23.68
C ARG A 60 -31.65 19.54 23.26
N ALA A 61 -30.81 18.54 23.03
CA ALA A 61 -29.46 18.77 22.55
C ALA A 61 -29.44 19.28 21.09
N LYS A 62 -30.32 18.73 20.23
CA LYS A 62 -30.49 19.18 18.85
C LYS A 62 -30.98 20.63 18.82
N ASP A 63 -31.99 20.98 19.62
CA ASP A 63 -32.54 22.34 19.70
C ASP A 63 -31.48 23.36 20.15
N ARG A 64 -30.55 22.93 21.00
CA ARG A 64 -29.42 23.75 21.47
C ARG A 64 -28.21 23.72 20.52
N GLY A 65 -28.31 23.11 19.33
CA GLY A 65 -27.20 22.96 18.39
C GLY A 65 -26.04 22.11 18.92
N LYS A 66 -26.23 21.34 20.00
CA LYS A 66 -25.16 20.55 20.62
C LYS A 66 -24.98 19.23 19.88
N PRO A 67 -23.78 18.93 19.33
CA PRO A 67 -23.53 17.65 18.69
C PRO A 67 -23.58 16.49 19.70
N TYR A 68 -23.71 15.26 19.19
CA TYR A 68 -23.67 14.01 19.97
C TYR A 68 -24.65 13.92 21.15
N ALA A 69 -25.82 14.55 21.04
CA ALA A 69 -26.84 14.58 22.08
C ALA A 69 -26.37 15.27 23.38
N GLY A 70 -25.51 16.30 23.25
CA GLY A 70 -25.00 17.07 24.38
C GLY A 70 -23.84 16.41 25.14
N ARG A 71 -23.28 15.32 24.61
CA ARG A 71 -22.06 14.70 25.14
C ARG A 71 -20.83 15.43 24.61
N ASP A 72 -19.73 15.34 25.37
CA ASP A 72 -18.43 15.86 24.93
C ASP A 72 -18.02 15.27 23.55
N PRO A 73 -17.92 16.11 22.50
CA PRO A 73 -17.58 15.68 21.16
C PRO A 73 -16.18 15.06 21.04
N VAL A 74 -15.22 15.49 21.86
CA VAL A 74 -13.86 14.94 21.85
C VAL A 74 -13.87 13.51 22.37
N ARG A 75 -14.50 13.27 23.52
CA ARG A 75 -14.69 11.94 24.07
C ARG A 75 -15.47 11.02 23.13
N CYS A 76 -16.56 11.50 22.52
CA CYS A 76 -17.33 10.73 21.54
C CYS A 76 -16.49 10.36 20.30
N ARG A 77 -15.72 11.29 19.75
CA ARG A 77 -14.83 11.03 18.61
C ARG A 77 -13.72 10.04 18.98
N ARG A 78 -13.09 10.17 20.14
CA ARG A 78 -12.05 9.24 20.63
C ARG A 78 -12.61 7.82 20.81
N ALA A 79 -13.79 7.70 21.42
CA ALA A 79 -14.47 6.41 21.59
C ALA A 79 -14.85 5.77 20.25
N GLY A 80 -15.38 6.56 19.30
CA GLY A 80 -15.68 6.11 17.94
C GLY A 80 -14.45 5.58 17.22
N ARG A 81 -13.35 6.35 17.20
CA ARG A 81 -12.07 5.92 16.61
C ARG A 81 -11.52 4.63 17.25
N ALA A 82 -11.65 4.50 18.57
CA ALA A 82 -11.23 3.28 19.27
C ALA A 82 -12.08 2.06 18.88
N ALA A 83 -13.40 2.23 18.78
CA ALA A 83 -14.30 1.19 18.30
C ALA A 83 -14.01 0.80 16.84
N ASP A 84 -13.75 1.79 15.96
CA ASP A 84 -13.37 1.56 14.56
C ASP A 84 -12.07 0.76 14.45
N ARG A 85 -11.06 1.09 15.26
CA ARG A 85 -9.80 0.34 15.31
C ARG A 85 -10.04 -1.12 15.72
N ARG A 86 -10.81 -1.36 16.79
CA ARG A 86 -11.15 -2.72 17.23
C ARG A 86 -11.89 -3.51 16.15
N ARG A 87 -12.88 -2.91 15.46
CA ARG A 87 -13.59 -3.57 14.36
C ARG A 87 -12.69 -3.88 13.18
N ARG A 88 -11.77 -2.98 12.81
CA ARG A 88 -10.81 -3.24 11.73
C ARG A 88 -9.82 -4.34 12.12
N GLN A 89 -9.36 -4.37 13.36
CA GLN A 89 -8.45 -5.41 13.85
C GLN A 89 -9.16 -6.76 13.86
N ALA A 90 -10.34 -6.87 14.46
CA ALA A 90 -11.12 -8.11 14.46
C ALA A 90 -11.40 -8.65 13.04
N ARG A 91 -11.62 -7.76 12.06
CA ARG A 91 -11.74 -8.17 10.65
C ARG A 91 -10.44 -8.72 10.09
N ARG A 92 -9.29 -8.10 10.39
CA ARG A 92 -7.98 -8.61 9.95
C ARG A 92 -7.67 -9.96 10.57
N ASP A 93 -7.91 -10.10 11.87
CA ASP A 93 -7.67 -11.35 12.62
C ASP A 93 -8.54 -12.48 12.07
N ALA A 94 -9.75 -12.17 11.59
CA ALA A 94 -10.64 -13.12 10.93
C ALA A 94 -10.38 -13.32 9.42
N GLY A 95 -9.32 -12.72 8.85
CA GLY A 95 -9.06 -12.78 7.41
C GLY A 95 -10.10 -12.09 6.52
N LEU A 96 -10.91 -11.19 7.10
CA LEU A 96 -12.00 -10.49 6.43
C LEU A 96 -11.61 -9.10 5.95
N CYS A 97 -12.24 -8.69 4.84
CA CYS A 97 -12.06 -7.37 4.25
C CYS A 97 -12.35 -6.26 5.27
N THR A 98 -11.38 -5.39 5.54
CA THR A 98 -11.54 -4.30 6.52
C THR A 98 -12.61 -3.29 6.14
N LYS A 99 -12.98 -3.22 4.84
CA LYS A 99 -14.01 -2.33 4.30
C LYS A 99 -15.42 -2.90 4.46
N CYS A 100 -15.74 -3.99 3.75
CA CYS A 100 -17.09 -4.57 3.80
C CYS A 100 -17.31 -5.47 5.03
N GLY A 101 -16.26 -6.11 5.55
CA GLY A 101 -16.35 -7.08 6.64
C GLY A 101 -17.10 -8.37 6.28
N ARG A 102 -17.23 -8.69 4.98
CA ARG A 102 -18.00 -9.84 4.48
C ARG A 102 -17.11 -10.86 3.76
N ASN A 103 -16.34 -10.39 2.78
CA ASN A 103 -15.53 -11.28 1.94
C ASN A 103 -14.14 -11.46 2.55
N PRO A 104 -13.51 -12.63 2.35
CA PRO A 104 -12.11 -12.83 2.71
C PRO A 104 -11.19 -11.92 1.90
N THR A 105 -9.97 -11.73 2.39
CA THR A 105 -8.91 -11.00 1.68
C THR A 105 -7.87 -11.96 1.12
N ASP A 106 -7.38 -11.71 -0.10
CA ASP A 106 -6.20 -12.39 -0.62
C ASP A 106 -4.97 -12.12 0.25
N ASP A 107 -4.00 -13.03 0.19
CA ASP A 107 -2.80 -13.01 1.04
C ASP A 107 -2.09 -11.65 1.06
N GLY A 108 -1.86 -11.15 2.27
CA GLY A 108 -1.19 -9.88 2.54
C GLY A 108 -2.03 -8.63 2.25
N ARG A 109 -3.30 -8.76 1.86
CA ARG A 109 -4.17 -7.60 1.57
C ARG A 109 -5.17 -7.37 2.70
N SER A 110 -5.60 -6.11 2.85
CA SER A 110 -6.58 -5.71 3.87
C SER A 110 -7.98 -5.46 3.33
N VAL A 111 -8.17 -5.56 2.01
CA VAL A 111 -9.44 -5.29 1.32
C VAL A 111 -9.65 -6.35 0.23
N CYS A 112 -10.84 -6.94 0.18
CA CYS A 112 -11.20 -7.95 -0.83
C CYS A 112 -11.18 -7.38 -2.26
N GLU A 113 -11.05 -8.27 -3.24
CA GLU A 113 -11.07 -7.94 -4.68
C GLU A 113 -12.27 -7.09 -5.09
N THR A 114 -13.49 -7.52 -4.77
CA THR A 114 -14.73 -6.79 -5.11
C THR A 114 -14.71 -5.35 -4.60
N CYS A 115 -14.25 -5.13 -3.36
CA CYS A 115 -14.13 -3.79 -2.79
C CYS A 115 -13.04 -2.97 -3.49
N ARG A 116 -11.94 -3.59 -3.93
CA ARG A 116 -10.87 -2.92 -4.68
C ARG A 116 -11.33 -2.52 -6.07
N GLU A 117 -12.02 -3.40 -6.79
CA GLU A 117 -12.61 -3.09 -8.09
C GLU A 117 -13.62 -1.95 -7.99
N ALA A 118 -14.51 -1.99 -7.02
CA ALA A 118 -15.45 -0.90 -6.76
C ALA A 118 -14.72 0.43 -6.45
N MET A 119 -13.59 0.38 -5.72
CA MET A 119 -12.76 1.56 -5.48
C MET A 119 -12.11 2.09 -6.76
N ARG A 120 -11.51 1.21 -7.57
CA ARG A 120 -10.91 1.55 -8.86
C ARG A 120 -11.94 2.14 -9.82
N ALA A 121 -13.15 1.56 -9.89
CA ALA A 121 -14.25 2.07 -10.70
C ALA A 121 -14.68 3.46 -10.24
N ARG A 122 -14.83 3.69 -8.92
CA ARG A 122 -15.14 5.01 -8.36
C ARG A 122 -14.04 6.04 -8.67
N GLU A 123 -12.79 5.62 -8.58
CA GLU A 123 -11.63 6.47 -8.88
C GLU A 123 -11.56 6.85 -10.36
N ARG A 124 -11.75 5.89 -11.28
CA ARG A 124 -11.86 6.15 -12.73
C ARG A 124 -12.99 7.12 -13.04
N ARG A 125 -14.18 6.92 -12.46
CA ARG A 125 -15.32 7.84 -12.62
C ARG A 125 -15.00 9.25 -12.12
N ARG A 126 -14.41 9.37 -10.93
CA ARG A 126 -14.00 10.66 -10.37
C ARG A 126 -12.94 11.35 -11.22
N TYR A 127 -11.96 10.58 -11.70
CA TYR A 127 -10.92 11.07 -12.60
C TYR A 127 -11.54 11.61 -13.89
N ALA A 128 -12.33 10.80 -14.59
CA ALA A 128 -13.01 11.19 -15.83
C ALA A 128 -13.92 12.41 -15.64
N ALA A 129 -14.70 12.45 -14.56
CA ALA A 129 -15.56 13.58 -14.24
C ALA A 129 -14.77 14.88 -14.01
N ARG A 130 -13.59 14.80 -13.38
CA ARG A 130 -12.71 15.97 -13.20
C ARG A 130 -12.13 16.45 -14.52
N ILE A 131 -11.67 15.54 -15.36
CA ILE A 131 -11.17 15.87 -16.70
C ILE A 131 -12.27 16.54 -17.54
N ALA A 132 -13.46 15.94 -17.59
CA ALA A 132 -14.60 16.48 -18.34
C ALA A 132 -15.03 17.86 -17.83
N ALA A 133 -14.89 18.14 -16.52
CA ALA A 133 -15.16 19.44 -15.93
C ALA A 133 -14.02 20.45 -16.08
N GLY A 134 -12.92 20.10 -16.76
CA GLY A 134 -11.75 20.97 -16.88
C GLY A 134 -11.04 21.24 -15.54
N LEU A 135 -11.12 20.28 -14.60
CA LEU A 135 -10.55 20.41 -13.26
C LEU A 135 -9.30 19.52 -13.08
N CYS A 136 -8.33 20.05 -12.35
CA CYS A 136 -7.14 19.33 -11.94
C CYS A 136 -7.51 18.08 -11.12
N VAL A 137 -7.00 16.92 -11.55
CA VAL A 137 -7.26 15.64 -10.89
C VAL A 137 -6.70 15.54 -9.47
N ARG A 138 -5.83 16.47 -9.05
CA ARG A 138 -5.16 16.49 -7.74
C ARG A 138 -5.77 17.48 -6.75
N CYS A 139 -5.95 18.76 -7.11
CA CYS A 139 -6.50 19.80 -6.23
C CYS A 139 -7.92 20.27 -6.57
N SER A 140 -8.49 19.87 -7.71
CA SER A 140 -9.79 20.39 -8.18
C SER A 140 -9.82 21.87 -8.59
N GLU A 141 -8.67 22.55 -8.72
CA GLU A 141 -8.57 23.86 -9.40
C GLU A 141 -8.71 23.70 -10.92
N PRO A 142 -9.05 24.76 -11.68
CA PRO A 142 -9.09 24.70 -13.15
C PRO A 142 -7.78 24.14 -13.74
N ALA A 143 -7.91 23.24 -14.70
CA ALA A 143 -6.79 22.65 -15.39
C ALA A 143 -6.23 23.61 -16.44
N ALA A 144 -4.91 23.57 -16.65
CA ALA A 144 -4.27 24.43 -17.64
C ALA A 144 -4.39 23.80 -19.04
N GLY A 145 -4.99 24.52 -19.99
CA GLY A 145 -4.89 24.23 -21.43
C GLY A 145 -5.15 22.77 -21.83
N GLY A 146 -6.23 22.15 -21.36
CA GLY A 146 -6.58 20.76 -21.71
C GLY A 146 -5.74 19.67 -21.03
N LEU A 147 -4.81 20.02 -20.14
CA LEU A 147 -4.08 19.06 -19.31
C LEU A 147 -4.98 18.46 -18.22
N SER A 148 -4.57 17.34 -17.64
CA SER A 148 -5.25 16.75 -16.47
C SER A 148 -4.96 17.49 -15.15
N ARG A 149 -4.08 18.50 -15.17
CA ARG A 149 -3.54 19.17 -13.98
C ARG A 149 -3.58 20.69 -14.15
N CYS A 150 -3.66 21.41 -13.02
CA CYS A 150 -3.49 22.86 -13.00
C CYS A 150 -2.02 23.24 -13.25
N ALA A 151 -1.75 24.48 -13.66
CA ALA A 151 -0.41 24.97 -13.99
C ALA A 151 0.61 24.68 -12.88
N ARG A 152 0.24 24.93 -11.62
CA ARG A 152 1.09 24.65 -10.44
C ARG A 152 1.49 23.17 -10.34
N HIS A 153 0.55 22.25 -10.52
CA HIS A 153 0.85 20.82 -10.46
C HIS A 153 1.55 20.30 -11.72
N ALA A 154 1.34 20.93 -12.87
CA ALA A 154 2.09 20.64 -14.10
C ALA A 154 3.57 21.03 -13.94
N ALA A 155 3.86 22.22 -13.41
CA ALA A 155 5.22 22.67 -13.12
C ALA A 155 5.93 21.75 -12.11
N LEU A 156 5.27 21.40 -11.01
CA LEU A 156 5.80 20.45 -10.02
C LEU A 156 6.09 19.06 -10.62
N GLU A 157 5.32 18.62 -11.63
CA GLU A 157 5.64 17.38 -12.34
C GLU A 157 6.79 17.54 -13.33
N ALA A 158 6.88 18.67 -14.04
CA ALA A 158 8.03 18.97 -14.90
C ALA A 158 9.34 18.94 -14.09
N GLU A 159 9.38 19.61 -12.93
CA GLU A 159 10.54 19.60 -12.03
C GLU A 159 10.90 18.19 -11.51
N ARG A 160 9.89 17.36 -11.21
CA ARG A 160 10.12 15.96 -10.79
C ARG A 160 10.63 15.09 -11.92
N VAL A 161 10.30 15.44 -13.16
CA VAL A 161 10.65 14.71 -14.36
C VAL A 161 11.83 15.37 -15.06
N GLU A 162 12.67 16.15 -14.36
CA GLU A 162 14.00 16.54 -14.83
C GLU A 162 14.76 15.30 -15.33
N PRO A 163 14.77 15.02 -16.66
CA PRO A 163 15.23 13.76 -17.19
C PRO A 163 16.73 13.61 -16.92
N GLU A 164 17.43 14.74 -16.91
CA GLU A 164 18.85 14.86 -16.62
C GLU A 164 19.18 14.48 -15.18
N ARG A 165 18.38 14.91 -14.19
CA ARG A 165 18.63 14.57 -12.79
C ARG A 165 18.37 13.08 -12.51
N LYS A 166 17.32 12.53 -13.10
CA LYS A 166 17.04 11.08 -13.04
C LYS A 166 18.13 10.29 -13.76
N SER A 167 18.56 10.73 -14.93
CA SER A 167 19.63 10.08 -15.68
C SER A 167 20.97 10.17 -14.94
N ALA A 168 21.30 11.30 -14.33
CA ALA A 168 22.53 11.47 -13.54
C ALA A 168 22.53 10.58 -12.28
N THR A 169 21.42 10.54 -11.53
CA THR A 169 21.31 9.67 -10.35
C THR A 169 21.37 8.19 -10.74
N SER A 170 20.69 7.81 -11.83
CA SER A 170 20.72 6.45 -12.37
C SER A 170 22.12 6.08 -12.84
N ARG A 171 22.81 6.97 -13.58
CA ARG A 171 24.20 6.81 -14.03
C ARG A 171 25.16 6.63 -12.85
N LYS A 172 25.06 7.46 -11.80
CA LYS A 172 25.86 7.31 -10.57
C LYS A 172 25.61 5.97 -9.88
N ARG A 173 24.35 5.55 -9.75
CA ARG A 173 23.99 4.26 -9.14
C ARG A 173 24.50 3.08 -9.98
N TYR A 174 24.41 3.18 -11.30
CA TYR A 174 24.95 2.20 -12.23
C TYR A 174 26.46 2.09 -12.07
N ALA A 175 27.20 3.20 -12.20
CA ALA A 175 28.66 3.24 -12.07
C ALA A 175 29.13 2.68 -10.72
N ARG A 176 28.51 3.08 -9.61
CA ARG A 176 28.83 2.56 -8.27
C ARG A 176 28.65 1.04 -8.18
N ARG A 177 27.52 0.52 -8.66
CA ARG A 177 27.25 -0.94 -8.64
C ARG A 177 28.22 -1.72 -9.51
N ARG A 178 28.63 -1.16 -10.65
CA ARG A 178 29.65 -1.76 -11.52
C ARG A 178 31.01 -1.83 -10.83
N ALA A 179 31.45 -0.73 -10.20
CA ALA A 179 32.69 -0.70 -9.43
C ALA A 179 32.69 -1.71 -8.27
N GLU A 180 31.55 -1.90 -7.60
CA GLU A 180 31.36 -2.89 -6.54
C GLU A 180 31.18 -4.34 -7.04
N ARG A 181 31.21 -4.60 -8.36
CA ARG A 181 30.88 -5.91 -8.97
C ARG A 181 29.50 -6.43 -8.53
N ARG A 182 28.49 -5.57 -8.59
CA ARG A 182 27.11 -5.90 -8.22
C ARG A 182 26.16 -5.68 -9.38
N CYS A 183 25.13 -6.53 -9.44
CA CYS A 183 24.03 -6.44 -10.38
C CYS A 183 23.35 -5.05 -10.31
N VAL A 184 23.22 -4.39 -11.46
CA VAL A 184 22.67 -3.03 -11.57
C VAL A 184 21.18 -2.94 -11.22
N ASP A 185 20.48 -4.08 -11.19
CA ASP A 185 19.06 -4.16 -10.84
C ASP A 185 18.85 -4.57 -9.37
N CYS A 186 19.24 -5.80 -8.99
CA CYS A 186 19.01 -6.34 -7.64
C CYS A 186 20.13 -6.06 -6.63
N GLY A 187 21.35 -5.76 -7.07
CA GLY A 187 22.49 -5.52 -6.19
C GLY A 187 23.14 -6.77 -5.58
N ILE A 188 22.86 -7.97 -6.10
CA ILE A 188 23.62 -9.19 -5.78
C ILE A 188 25.00 -9.10 -6.43
N GLU A 189 26.04 -9.65 -5.80
CA GLU A 189 27.38 -9.73 -6.36
C GLU A 189 27.40 -10.51 -7.69
N THR A 190 28.22 -10.06 -8.63
CA THR A 190 28.34 -10.64 -9.97
C THR A 190 29.82 -10.78 -10.32
N ALA A 191 30.16 -11.81 -11.09
CA ALA A 191 31.52 -12.02 -11.61
C ALA A 191 31.84 -11.04 -12.75
N GLY A 192 31.76 -9.74 -12.50
CA GLY A 192 32.06 -8.70 -13.49
C GLY A 192 30.91 -8.37 -14.46
N ALA A 193 29.84 -9.17 -14.53
CA ALA A 193 28.66 -8.87 -15.35
C ALA A 193 27.82 -7.70 -14.81
N ALA A 194 27.22 -6.89 -15.71
CA ALA A 194 26.36 -5.77 -15.31
C ALA A 194 25.08 -6.23 -14.60
N ARG A 195 24.52 -7.39 -14.98
CA ARG A 195 23.34 -8.00 -14.36
C ARG A 195 23.65 -9.43 -13.94
N CYS A 196 23.02 -9.90 -12.85
CA CYS A 196 23.03 -11.32 -12.52
C CYS A 196 22.13 -12.12 -13.48
N PRO A 197 22.30 -13.45 -13.60
CA PRO A 197 21.54 -14.27 -14.54
C PRO A 197 20.01 -14.09 -14.43
N ALA A 198 19.48 -14.03 -13.21
CA ALA A 198 18.05 -13.86 -12.98
C ALA A 198 17.52 -12.49 -13.44
N CYS A 199 18.29 -11.41 -13.26
CA CYS A 199 17.91 -10.08 -13.71
C CYS A 199 18.09 -9.91 -15.22
N ALA A 200 19.13 -10.49 -15.80
CA ALA A 200 19.33 -10.54 -17.24
C ALA A 200 18.17 -11.28 -17.93
N TYR A 201 17.83 -12.49 -17.46
CA TYR A 201 16.69 -13.26 -17.95
C TYR A 201 15.39 -12.44 -17.86
N ARG A 202 15.06 -11.89 -16.69
CA ARG A 202 13.84 -11.08 -16.48
C ARG A 202 13.79 -9.85 -17.39
N SER A 203 14.93 -9.21 -17.64
CA SER A 203 15.00 -8.08 -18.57
C SER A 203 14.69 -8.53 -19.99
N ASN A 204 15.27 -9.64 -20.43
CA ASN A 204 15.12 -10.15 -21.79
C ASN A 204 13.68 -10.65 -22.03
N SER A 205 13.09 -11.36 -21.06
CA SER A 205 11.71 -11.87 -21.17
C SER A 205 10.64 -10.76 -21.22
N ARG A 206 10.96 -9.53 -20.80
CA ARG A 206 10.03 -8.38 -20.85
C ARG A 206 9.98 -7.69 -22.20
N ALA A 207 10.93 -7.96 -23.09
CA ALA A 207 10.97 -7.42 -24.44
C ALA A 207 11.13 -8.57 -25.44
N PRO A 208 10.20 -9.55 -25.47
CA PRO A 208 10.33 -10.72 -26.32
C PRO A 208 10.46 -10.31 -27.79
N ASP A 209 9.75 -9.27 -28.23
CA ASP A 209 9.79 -8.78 -29.62
C ASP A 209 11.16 -8.25 -30.05
N ARG A 210 11.97 -7.74 -29.12
CA ARG A 210 13.35 -7.28 -29.41
C ARG A 210 14.31 -8.44 -29.64
N TYR A 211 14.05 -9.60 -29.04
CA TYR A 211 14.91 -10.78 -29.14
C TYR A 211 14.39 -11.83 -30.13
N ALA A 212 13.07 -11.92 -30.33
CA ALA A 212 12.46 -12.78 -31.33
C ALA A 212 12.81 -12.33 -32.76
N ALA A 213 13.02 -11.03 -32.99
CA ALA A 213 13.54 -10.50 -34.25
C ALA A 213 15.05 -10.76 -34.46
N GLN A 214 15.77 -11.24 -33.44
CA GLN A 214 17.21 -11.56 -33.47
C GLN A 214 17.45 -13.06 -33.30
N ALA A 215 16.61 -13.91 -33.88
CA ALA A 215 16.86 -15.35 -34.02
C ALA A 215 17.97 -15.67 -35.05
N GLY A 216 18.98 -14.80 -35.15
CA GLY A 216 20.22 -15.08 -35.86
C GLY A 216 21.17 -15.91 -34.98
N PRO A 217 22.26 -16.44 -35.56
CA PRO A 217 23.32 -17.09 -34.79
C PRO A 217 23.81 -16.17 -33.65
N PRO A 218 24.33 -16.74 -32.54
CA PRO A 218 24.92 -15.94 -31.48
C PRO A 218 25.99 -15.03 -32.08
N PHE A 219 25.96 -13.76 -31.74
CA PHE A 219 27.08 -12.87 -32.02
C PHE A 219 27.54 -12.16 -30.75
N TYR A 220 28.84 -11.90 -30.72
CA TYR A 220 29.57 -11.29 -29.63
C TYR A 220 30.06 -9.92 -30.10
N THR A 221 29.75 -8.87 -29.37
CA THR A 221 30.30 -7.53 -29.60
C THR A 221 31.34 -7.23 -28.54
N VAL A 222 32.55 -6.85 -28.95
CA VAL A 222 33.61 -6.40 -28.05
C VAL A 222 33.56 -4.88 -27.95
N ILE A 223 33.37 -4.36 -26.73
CA ILE A 223 33.29 -2.92 -26.46
C ILE A 223 34.37 -2.55 -25.45
N GLU A 224 35.26 -1.61 -25.78
CA GLU A 224 36.24 -1.09 -24.82
C GLU A 224 35.55 -0.33 -23.69
N LEU A 225 35.93 -0.63 -22.44
CA LEU A 225 35.31 0.00 -21.27
C LEU A 225 35.74 1.47 -21.07
N GLU A 226 36.95 1.81 -21.48
CA GLU A 226 37.51 3.16 -21.29
C GLU A 226 36.99 4.14 -22.35
N THR A 227 37.01 3.73 -23.62
CA THR A 227 36.69 4.58 -24.77
C THR A 227 35.24 4.42 -25.23
N GLY A 228 34.62 3.27 -24.96
CA GLY A 228 33.31 2.90 -25.51
C GLY A 228 33.34 2.51 -26.98
N VAL A 229 34.52 2.31 -27.59
CA VAL A 229 34.65 1.90 -28.99
C VAL A 229 34.18 0.45 -29.17
N GLU A 230 33.36 0.21 -30.18
CA GLU A 230 32.89 -1.12 -30.57
C GLU A 230 33.78 -1.68 -31.69
N HIS A 231 34.34 -2.87 -31.48
CA HIS A 231 35.29 -3.49 -32.42
C HIS A 231 34.66 -4.43 -33.45
N GLY A 232 33.32 -4.48 -33.50
CA GLY A 232 32.55 -5.29 -34.44
C GLY A 232 31.77 -6.42 -33.77
N THR A 233 31.10 -7.24 -34.60
CA THR A 233 30.31 -8.41 -34.20
C THR A 233 30.98 -9.68 -34.70
N TYR A 234 31.18 -10.64 -33.80
CA TYR A 234 31.82 -11.94 -34.06
C TYR A 234 30.81 -13.05 -33.88
N GLU A 235 30.83 -14.09 -34.71
CA GLU A 235 29.86 -15.18 -34.64
C GLU A 235 30.28 -16.26 -33.63
N THR A 236 31.58 -16.29 -33.28
CA THR A 236 32.13 -17.31 -32.37
C THR A 236 32.96 -16.72 -31.23
N GLU A 237 33.10 -17.48 -30.14
CA GLU A 237 34.00 -17.12 -29.04
C GLU A 237 35.46 -17.10 -29.48
N ALA A 238 35.84 -17.96 -30.43
CA ALA A 238 37.20 -18.02 -30.99
C ALA A 238 37.56 -16.73 -31.75
N GLU A 239 36.64 -16.22 -32.57
CA GLU A 239 36.82 -14.93 -33.27
C GLU A 239 36.90 -13.76 -32.28
N THR A 240 36.09 -13.80 -31.22
CA THR A 240 36.12 -12.80 -30.15
C THR A 240 37.48 -12.81 -29.43
N ALA A 241 37.99 -13.99 -29.10
CA ALA A 241 39.31 -14.15 -28.49
C ALA A 241 40.43 -13.67 -29.43
N ALA A 242 40.34 -13.98 -30.72
CA ALA A 242 41.29 -13.52 -31.73
C ALA A 242 41.31 -11.98 -31.84
N CYS A 243 40.13 -11.33 -31.81
CA CYS A 243 40.02 -9.88 -31.76
C CYS A 243 40.76 -9.29 -30.54
N LEU A 244 40.54 -9.85 -29.35
CA LEU A 244 41.21 -9.36 -28.13
C LEU A 244 42.73 -9.46 -28.22
N VAL A 245 43.25 -10.58 -28.72
CA VAL A 245 44.69 -10.77 -28.92
C VAL A 245 45.23 -9.79 -29.96
N PHE A 246 44.54 -9.62 -31.09
CA PHE A 246 44.95 -8.71 -32.16
C PHE A 246 45.02 -7.25 -31.70
N LEU A 247 44.05 -6.82 -30.88
CA LEU A 247 43.99 -5.46 -30.34
C LEU A 247 44.84 -5.25 -29.08
N GLY A 248 45.43 -6.31 -28.52
CA GLY A 248 46.17 -6.25 -27.26
C GLY A 248 45.29 -5.88 -26.06
N LEU A 249 44.00 -6.21 -26.10
CA LEU A 249 43.03 -5.89 -25.05
C LEU A 249 42.90 -7.06 -24.06
N ARG A 250 42.88 -6.74 -22.75
CA ARG A 250 42.59 -7.71 -21.69
C ARG A 250 41.09 -7.81 -21.40
N LEU A 251 40.65 -8.94 -20.87
CA LEU A 251 39.25 -9.18 -20.48
C LEU A 251 38.69 -8.17 -19.46
N ASP A 252 39.54 -7.57 -18.64
CA ASP A 252 39.13 -6.54 -17.68
C ASP A 252 39.01 -5.13 -18.30
N GLN A 253 39.40 -4.95 -19.56
CA GLN A 253 39.33 -3.71 -20.31
C GLN A 253 38.15 -3.65 -21.30
N VAL A 254 37.40 -4.75 -21.45
CA VAL A 254 36.32 -4.88 -22.44
C VAL A 254 35.01 -5.39 -21.84
N GLU A 255 33.88 -5.01 -22.43
CA GLU A 255 32.58 -5.62 -22.26
C GLU A 255 32.29 -6.50 -23.49
N ILE A 256 32.21 -7.83 -23.30
CA ILE A 256 31.73 -8.74 -24.34
C ILE A 256 30.20 -8.87 -24.19
N ARG A 257 29.45 -8.37 -25.16
CA ARG A 257 27.99 -8.51 -25.21
C ARG A 257 27.61 -9.66 -26.14
N SER A 258 26.91 -10.65 -25.59
CA SER A 258 26.23 -11.66 -26.41
C SER A 258 24.76 -11.27 -26.59
N ASN A 259 24.25 -11.45 -27.81
CA ASN A 259 22.81 -11.36 -28.09
C ASN A 259 22.02 -12.55 -27.50
N MET A 260 22.71 -13.65 -27.15
CA MET A 260 22.10 -14.83 -26.54
C MET A 260 22.14 -14.75 -25.01
N PRO A 261 21.06 -15.15 -24.31
CA PRO A 261 21.09 -15.25 -22.85
C PRO A 261 22.14 -16.29 -22.44
N LEU A 262 23.12 -15.90 -21.62
CA LEU A 262 24.23 -16.73 -21.09
C LEU A 262 23.81 -18.12 -20.54
N LEU A 263 22.53 -18.29 -20.17
CA LEU A 263 21.95 -19.58 -19.78
C LEU A 263 21.94 -20.62 -20.91
N ALA A 264 21.89 -20.20 -22.18
CA ALA A 264 22.00 -21.11 -23.33
C ALA A 264 23.43 -21.68 -23.46
N LEU A 265 24.47 -20.90 -23.12
CA LEU A 265 25.86 -21.35 -23.15
C LEU A 265 26.19 -22.33 -22.02
N ALA A 266 25.57 -22.17 -20.85
CA ALA A 266 25.72 -23.12 -19.73
C ALA A 266 25.02 -24.47 -19.96
N LEU A 267 24.04 -24.54 -20.87
CA LEU A 267 23.33 -25.77 -21.23
C LEU A 267 23.87 -26.41 -22.51
N ALA A 268 24.60 -25.67 -23.35
CA ALA A 268 25.23 -26.16 -24.57
C ALA A 268 26.59 -26.85 -24.32
N GLY A 269 26.78 -27.42 -23.12
CA GLY A 269 27.95 -28.24 -22.79
C GLY A 269 28.12 -29.39 -23.78
N VAL A 270 28.96 -29.16 -24.77
CA VAL A 270 29.71 -30.17 -25.51
C VAL A 270 31.04 -30.30 -24.77
N PRO A 271 31.47 -31.54 -24.49
CA PRO A 271 31.36 -32.29 -23.23
C PRO A 271 32.03 -31.66 -21.99
#